data_AF-A0A2H6KBH1-F1
#
_entry.id   AF-A0A2H6KBH1-F1
#
_cell.length_a   1.000
_cell.length_b   1.000
_cell.length_c   1.000
_cell.angle_alpha   90.00
_cell.angle_beta   90.00
_cell.angle_gamma   90.00
#
_symmetry.space_group_name_H-M   'P 1'
#
loop_
_entity.id
_entity.type
_entity.pdbx_description
1 polymer ?
#
loop_
_entity_poly.entity_id
_entity_poly.type
_entity_poly.pdbx_seq_one_letter_code
_entity_poly.pdbx_strand_id
1 'polypeptide(L)'
;MVYNSLTDTPHNLKEGLDWLMALKGVDATNNLKAVGEAIYNLLQSRAVDTTAFEAVKEGEIEDQKSVQNMRGTFIGNKNAGSSGLATSKRLTAGAIAERLGKLVDGCEQFLDSTTAHERYVSAYSSEATWESSCAQDPEACAATLLGIAPMLYTGLQGLRWVSQCASYGGSNSQAAMRMPGMLEALGYNKEEGRSYLTGSYVAWSLRGVDRDTLSILYDLAGF
;
A
#
# COMPACT_ATOMS: atom_id res chain seq x y z
N MET A 1 -7.23 -6.80 18.10
CA MET A 1 -8.51 -6.84 17.36
C MET A 1 -8.25 -7.66 16.12
N VAL A 2 -9.14 -8.59 15.77
CA VAL A 2 -9.02 -9.39 14.54
C VAL A 2 -10.11 -8.91 13.60
N TYR A 3 -9.73 -8.54 12.38
CA TYR A 3 -10.64 -8.10 11.33
C TYR A 3 -11.27 -9.31 10.63
N ASN A 4 -12.56 -9.25 10.33
CA ASN A 4 -13.29 -10.35 9.71
C ASN A 4 -13.70 -10.03 8.27
N SER A 5 -13.43 -8.82 7.80
CA SER A 5 -13.73 -8.37 6.43
C SER A 5 -12.56 -7.59 5.84
N LEU A 6 -12.30 -7.75 4.54
CA LEU A 6 -11.36 -6.89 3.78
C LEU A 6 -11.88 -5.45 3.58
N THR A 7 -13.11 -5.15 3.96
CA THR A 7 -13.59 -3.76 4.04
C THR A 7 -13.28 -3.09 5.38
N ASP A 8 -12.82 -3.84 6.38
CA ASP A 8 -12.30 -3.27 7.61
C ASP A 8 -10.92 -2.66 7.35
N THR A 9 -10.78 -1.35 7.55
CA THR A 9 -9.58 -0.60 7.17
C THR A 9 -8.41 -0.84 8.13
N PRO A 10 -7.23 -1.25 7.63
CA PRO A 10 -5.99 -1.27 8.40
C PRO A 10 -5.60 0.08 9.01
N HIS A 11 -5.02 0.06 10.21
CA HIS A 11 -4.58 1.28 10.92
C HIS A 11 -3.05 1.42 11.01
N ASN A 12 -2.28 0.40 10.63
CA ASN A 12 -0.82 0.43 10.61
C ASN A 12 -0.25 -0.43 9.48
N LEU A 13 1.06 -0.35 9.25
CA LEU A 13 1.72 -1.08 8.17
C LEU A 13 1.52 -2.59 8.32
N LYS A 14 1.69 -3.17 9.52
CA LYS A 14 1.53 -4.61 9.72
C LYS A 14 0.13 -5.07 9.28
N GLU A 15 -0.92 -4.37 9.74
CA GLU A 15 -2.30 -4.63 9.34
C GLU A 15 -2.50 -4.47 7.83
N GLY A 16 -1.86 -3.47 7.22
CA GLY A 16 -1.92 -3.28 5.76
C GLY A 16 -1.26 -4.41 4.98
N LEU A 17 -0.16 -4.99 5.48
CA LEU A 17 0.48 -6.15 4.87
C LEU A 17 -0.36 -7.42 5.06
N ASP A 18 -0.93 -7.60 6.25
CA ASP A 18 -1.90 -8.67 6.53
C ASP A 18 -3.10 -8.60 5.58
N TRP A 19 -3.64 -7.40 5.37
CA TRP A 19 -4.73 -7.15 4.43
C TRP A 19 -4.36 -7.53 3.00
N LEU A 20 -3.14 -7.22 2.53
CA LEU A 20 -2.67 -7.61 1.20
C LEU A 20 -2.59 -9.14 1.05
N MET A 21 -2.18 -9.87 2.09
CA MET A 21 -2.13 -11.33 2.06
C MET A 21 -3.53 -11.94 2.04
N ALA A 22 -4.45 -11.37 2.81
CA ALA A 22 -5.84 -11.78 2.84
C ALA A 22 -6.57 -11.47 1.51
N LEU A 23 -6.29 -10.32 0.89
CA LEU A 23 -6.75 -9.97 -0.46
C LEU A 23 -6.20 -10.94 -1.52
N LYS A 24 -4.91 -11.27 -1.44
CA LYS A 24 -4.26 -12.24 -2.33
C LYS A 24 -5.02 -13.57 -2.30
N GLY A 25 -5.26 -14.09 -1.09
CA GLY A 25 -5.99 -15.34 -0.89
C GLY A 25 -5.37 -16.53 -1.64
N VAL A 26 -6.18 -17.54 -1.90
CA VAL A 26 -5.77 -18.75 -2.64
C VAL A 26 -5.70 -18.55 -4.15
N ASP A 27 -6.47 -17.61 -4.70
CA ASP A 27 -6.53 -17.30 -6.14
C ASP A 27 -6.00 -15.89 -6.43
N ALA A 28 -4.71 -15.70 -6.17
CA ALA A 28 -4.02 -14.41 -6.36
C ALA A 28 -4.23 -13.82 -7.76
N THR A 29 -4.25 -14.67 -8.80
CA THR A 29 -4.36 -14.20 -10.18
C THR A 29 -5.72 -13.56 -10.45
N ASN A 30 -6.81 -14.22 -10.04
CA ASN A 30 -8.16 -13.68 -10.27
C ASN A 30 -8.47 -12.53 -9.31
N ASN A 31 -8.08 -12.61 -8.05
CA ASN A 31 -8.35 -11.58 -7.05
C ASN A 31 -7.66 -10.25 -7.40
N LEU A 32 -6.38 -10.29 -7.76
CA LEU A 32 -5.63 -9.07 -8.14
C LEU A 32 -6.08 -8.50 -9.47
N LYS A 33 -6.50 -9.35 -10.41
CA LYS A 33 -7.13 -8.90 -11.65
C LYS A 33 -8.43 -8.15 -11.39
N ALA A 34 -9.29 -8.71 -10.54
CA ALA A 34 -10.58 -8.11 -10.21
C ALA A 34 -10.41 -6.79 -9.45
N VAL A 35 -9.51 -6.71 -8.46
CA VAL A 35 -9.24 -5.45 -7.76
C VAL A 35 -8.59 -4.43 -8.69
N GLY A 36 -7.69 -4.85 -9.59
CA GLY A 36 -7.06 -3.96 -10.57
C GLY A 36 -8.06 -3.36 -11.55
N GLU A 37 -9.07 -4.15 -11.96
CA GLU A 37 -10.20 -3.67 -12.75
C GLU A 37 -11.10 -2.70 -11.96
N ALA A 38 -11.40 -3.02 -10.70
CA ALA A 38 -12.17 -2.13 -9.83
C ALA A 38 -11.47 -0.78 -9.58
N ILE A 39 -10.16 -0.77 -9.33
CA ILE A 39 -9.37 0.47 -9.22
C ILE A 39 -9.43 1.25 -10.54
N TYR A 40 -9.23 0.58 -11.68
CA TYR A 40 -9.31 1.22 -12.98
C TYR A 40 -10.67 1.90 -13.19
N ASN A 41 -11.77 1.19 -12.88
CA ASN A 41 -13.12 1.72 -13.00
C ASN A 41 -13.38 2.90 -12.06
N LEU A 42 -12.92 2.83 -10.80
CA LEU A 42 -13.02 3.94 -9.84
C LEU A 42 -12.25 5.19 -10.29
N LEU A 43 -11.06 5.01 -10.87
CA LEU A 43 -10.27 6.12 -11.40
C LEU A 43 -10.94 6.74 -12.64
N GLN A 44 -11.54 5.91 -13.49
CA GLN A 44 -12.28 6.39 -14.67
C GLN A 44 -13.59 7.08 -14.32
N SER A 45 -14.37 6.54 -13.37
CA SER A 45 -15.63 7.17 -12.93
C SER A 45 -15.38 8.53 -12.29
N ARG A 46 -14.37 8.65 -11.44
CA ARG A 46 -13.92 9.93 -10.87
C ARG A 46 -13.39 10.91 -11.93
N ALA A 47 -12.81 10.42 -13.02
CA ALA A 47 -12.40 11.26 -14.14
C ALA A 47 -13.59 11.75 -14.98
N VAL A 48 -14.64 10.95 -15.14
CA VAL A 48 -15.84 11.25 -15.94
C VAL A 48 -16.80 12.21 -15.20
N ASP A 49 -16.88 12.14 -13.87
CA ASP A 49 -17.74 13.00 -13.05
C ASP A 49 -17.21 14.45 -12.89
N THR A 50 -16.09 14.77 -13.56
CA THR A 50 -15.54 16.14 -13.60
C THR A 50 -16.40 17.13 -14.39
N THR A 51 -17.36 16.66 -15.18
CA THR A 51 -18.35 17.53 -15.85
C THR A 51 -19.42 18.07 -14.89
N ALA A 52 -19.72 17.36 -13.79
CA ALA A 52 -20.57 17.87 -12.72
C ALA A 52 -19.83 18.89 -11.83
N PHE A 53 -18.51 18.77 -11.70
CA PHE A 53 -17.67 19.76 -11.01
C PHE A 53 -17.48 21.08 -11.78
N GLU A 54 -17.62 21.08 -13.11
CA GLU A 54 -17.66 22.32 -13.91
C GLU A 54 -18.98 23.09 -13.75
N ALA A 55 -20.04 22.45 -13.22
CA ALA A 55 -21.32 23.10 -12.91
C ALA A 55 -21.34 23.80 -11.54
N VAL A 56 -20.36 23.52 -10.67
CA VAL A 56 -20.15 24.27 -9.41
C VAL A 56 -19.17 25.42 -9.67
N LYS A 57 -19.58 26.33 -10.56
CA LYS A 57 -19.06 27.70 -10.55
C LYS A 57 -20.04 28.56 -9.78
N GLU A 58 -19.49 29.35 -8.87
CA GLU A 58 -20.14 30.41 -8.09
C GLU A 58 -20.98 29.95 -6.90
N GLY A 59 -20.30 29.46 -5.86
CA GLY A 59 -20.89 29.29 -4.53
C GLY A 59 -19.94 28.61 -3.56
N GLU A 60 -19.14 29.43 -2.85
CA GLU A 60 -18.43 29.17 -1.59
C GLU A 60 -18.23 27.69 -1.16
N ILE A 61 -17.04 27.11 -1.38
CA ILE A 61 -16.34 26.30 -0.35
C ILE A 61 -14.82 26.45 -0.57
N GLU A 62 -14.23 27.36 0.17
CA GLU A 62 -12.78 27.57 0.28
C GLU A 62 -12.25 26.79 1.51
N ASP A 63 -12.25 25.45 1.48
CA ASP A 63 -11.36 24.68 2.39
C ASP A 63 -11.11 23.21 1.99
N GLN A 64 -10.83 22.95 0.71
CA GLN A 64 -10.40 21.60 0.28
C GLN A 64 -9.17 21.66 -0.62
N LYS A 65 -8.04 22.10 -0.04
CA LYS A 65 -6.70 22.00 -0.66
C LYS A 65 -6.34 20.56 -1.10
N SER A 66 -6.90 19.55 -0.43
CA SER A 66 -6.68 18.13 -0.75
C SER A 66 -7.30 17.70 -2.09
N VAL A 67 -8.43 18.30 -2.49
CA VAL A 67 -9.10 17.97 -3.76
C VAL A 67 -8.46 18.70 -4.94
N GLN A 68 -7.96 19.92 -4.73
CA GLN A 68 -7.23 20.64 -5.78
C GLN A 68 -5.83 20.04 -6.05
N ASN A 69 -5.15 19.50 -5.03
CA ASN A 69 -3.88 18.79 -5.23
C ASN A 69 -4.05 17.50 -6.06
N MET A 70 -5.16 16.77 -5.89
CA MET A 70 -5.48 15.61 -6.74
C MET A 70 -5.69 15.99 -8.22
N ARG A 71 -6.14 17.22 -8.50
CA ARG A 71 -6.38 17.71 -9.88
C ARG A 71 -5.07 18.01 -10.63
N GLY A 72 -4.03 18.49 -9.93
CA GLY A 72 -2.72 18.83 -10.52
C GLY A 72 -1.86 17.62 -10.89
N THR A 73 -1.97 16.52 -10.13
CA THR A 73 -1.23 15.27 -10.41
C THR A 73 -1.78 14.54 -11.63
N PHE A 74 -3.09 14.60 -11.89
CA PHE A 74 -3.74 13.87 -12.97
C PHE A 74 -3.85 14.64 -14.30
N ILE A 75 -3.91 15.97 -14.29
CA ILE A 75 -4.03 16.80 -15.51
C ILE A 75 -2.84 17.76 -15.61
N GLY A 76 -1.65 17.19 -15.85
CA GLY A 76 -0.52 17.87 -16.48
C GLY A 76 0.28 18.85 -15.62
N ASN A 77 1.47 18.40 -15.19
CA ASN A 77 2.61 19.29 -15.00
C ASN A 77 3.65 19.01 -16.11
N LYS A 78 3.77 19.92 -17.08
CA LYS A 78 4.69 19.77 -18.22
C LYS A 78 6.17 20.03 -17.89
N ASN A 79 6.51 20.43 -16.67
CA ASN A 79 7.88 20.78 -16.29
C ASN A 79 8.25 20.23 -14.90
N ALA A 80 8.26 18.91 -14.74
CA ALA A 80 9.05 18.24 -13.71
C ALA A 80 9.31 16.80 -14.17
N GLY A 81 10.57 16.43 -14.33
CA GLY A 81 10.97 15.05 -14.61
C GLY A 81 10.74 14.18 -13.38
N SER A 82 9.53 13.68 -13.22
CA SER A 82 9.19 12.61 -12.27
C SER A 82 7.97 11.87 -12.81
N SER A 83 8.14 10.56 -12.98
CA SER A 83 7.16 9.59 -13.46
C SER A 83 5.97 9.50 -12.51
N GLY A 84 5.05 10.45 -12.59
CA GLY A 84 3.70 10.28 -12.10
C GLY A 84 2.86 9.48 -13.11
N LEU A 85 1.84 8.80 -12.61
CA LEU A 85 0.75 8.14 -13.34
C LEU A 85 0.17 8.93 -14.54
N ALA A 86 0.48 10.23 -14.66
CA ALA A 86 0.08 11.14 -15.72
C ALA A 86 0.99 11.16 -16.98
N THR A 87 1.92 10.21 -17.14
CA THR A 87 2.49 9.95 -18.48
C THR A 87 1.56 9.00 -19.25
N SER A 88 0.40 9.54 -19.61
CA SER A 88 -0.77 8.85 -20.14
C SER A 88 -0.56 8.21 -21.53
N LYS A 89 0.05 7.03 -21.53
CA LYS A 89 -0.18 5.95 -22.51
C LYS A 89 0.00 4.62 -21.78
N ARG A 90 -1.14 3.98 -21.43
CA ARG A 90 -1.30 2.60 -20.92
C ARG A 90 -1.42 2.38 -19.39
N LEU A 91 -2.21 3.17 -18.67
CA LEU A 91 -2.80 2.63 -17.44
C LEU A 91 -4.02 1.79 -17.84
N THR A 92 -3.85 0.48 -17.93
CA THR A 92 -4.94 -0.48 -18.15
C THR A 92 -5.20 -1.24 -16.85
N ALA A 93 -6.41 -1.77 -16.68
CA ALA A 93 -6.72 -2.67 -15.57
C ALA A 93 -5.68 -3.80 -15.42
N GLY A 94 -5.25 -4.39 -16.54
CA GLY A 94 -4.20 -5.41 -16.55
C GLY A 94 -2.83 -4.91 -16.07
N ALA A 95 -2.43 -3.68 -16.42
CA ALA A 95 -1.18 -3.09 -15.94
C ALA A 95 -1.24 -2.78 -14.44
N ILE A 96 -2.40 -2.37 -13.92
CA ILE A 96 -2.62 -2.19 -12.48
C ILE A 96 -2.52 -3.53 -11.77
N ALA A 97 -3.19 -4.57 -12.27
CA ALA A 97 -3.14 -5.91 -11.69
C ALA A 97 -1.70 -6.49 -11.67
N GLU A 98 -0.93 -6.36 -12.75
CA GLU A 98 0.47 -6.81 -12.80
C GLU A 98 1.33 -6.08 -11.76
N ARG A 99 1.13 -4.77 -11.63
CA ARG A 99 1.81 -3.93 -10.64
C ARG A 99 1.45 -4.37 -9.22
N LEU A 100 0.16 -4.55 -8.93
CA LEU A 100 -0.30 -5.04 -7.64
C LEU A 100 0.28 -6.43 -7.30
N GLY A 101 0.39 -7.32 -8.29
CA GLY A 101 1.08 -8.60 -8.12
C GLY A 101 2.50 -8.44 -7.59
N LYS A 102 3.31 -7.58 -8.22
CA LYS A 102 4.69 -7.31 -7.75
C LYS A 102 4.73 -6.76 -6.32
N LEU A 103 3.80 -5.86 -5.97
CA LEU A 103 3.67 -5.34 -4.62
C LEU A 103 3.36 -6.44 -3.61
N VAL A 104 2.36 -7.25 -3.91
CA VAL A 104 1.91 -8.35 -3.04
C VAL A 104 3.02 -9.39 -2.87
N ASP A 105 3.68 -9.80 -3.95
CA ASP A 105 4.80 -10.75 -3.91
C ASP A 105 5.98 -10.23 -3.07
N GLY A 106 6.32 -8.94 -3.20
CA GLY A 106 7.37 -8.31 -2.40
C GLY A 106 7.00 -8.23 -0.91
N CYS A 107 5.73 -7.96 -0.61
CA CYS A 107 5.22 -7.95 0.76
C CYS A 107 5.17 -9.36 1.37
N GLU A 108 4.78 -10.37 0.59
CA GLU A 108 4.79 -11.77 1.00
C GLU A 108 6.20 -12.24 1.32
N GLN A 109 7.18 -11.97 0.44
CA GLN A 109 8.57 -12.32 0.69
C GLN A 109 9.08 -11.72 2.01
N PHE A 110 8.70 -10.47 2.27
CA PHE A 110 9.02 -9.82 3.53
C PHE A 110 8.34 -10.56 4.70
N LEU A 111 7.04 -10.81 4.63
CA LEU A 111 6.30 -11.51 5.67
C LEU A 111 6.83 -12.91 5.93
N ASP A 112 7.08 -13.74 4.91
CA ASP A 112 7.63 -15.10 5.02
C ASP A 112 8.94 -15.15 5.81
N SER A 113 9.81 -14.15 5.61
CA SER A 113 11.04 -14.05 6.39
C SER A 113 10.74 -13.73 7.86
N THR A 114 9.76 -12.87 8.13
CA THR A 114 9.39 -12.49 9.50
C THR A 114 8.55 -13.55 10.22
N THR A 115 7.72 -14.31 9.51
CA THR A 115 6.74 -15.27 10.03
C THR A 115 7.34 -16.63 10.38
N ALA A 116 8.56 -16.92 9.93
CA ALA A 116 9.29 -18.17 10.17
C ALA A 116 9.55 -18.53 11.67
N HIS A 117 9.05 -17.73 12.62
CA HIS A 117 9.30 -17.87 14.06
C HIS A 117 8.05 -18.24 14.89
N GLU A 118 7.02 -18.87 14.29
CA GLU A 118 5.79 -19.41 14.93
C GLU A 118 4.90 -18.42 15.71
N ARG A 119 5.34 -17.17 15.88
CA ARG A 119 4.67 -16.16 16.72
C ARG A 119 3.93 -15.09 15.94
N TYR A 120 4.04 -15.07 14.62
CA TYR A 120 3.34 -14.07 13.81
C TYR A 120 1.84 -14.35 13.83
N VAL A 121 1.06 -13.38 14.30
CA VAL A 121 -0.40 -13.44 14.30
C VAL A 121 -0.92 -12.42 13.31
N SER A 122 -1.65 -12.86 12.28
CA SER A 122 -2.27 -11.95 11.33
C SER A 122 -3.37 -11.12 12.00
N ALA A 123 -3.50 -9.86 11.59
CA ALA A 123 -4.61 -9.01 12.00
C ALA A 123 -5.95 -9.40 11.37
N TYR A 124 -5.94 -10.14 10.27
CA TYR A 124 -7.15 -10.60 9.57
C TYR A 124 -7.42 -12.06 9.88
N SER A 125 -8.68 -12.40 10.13
CA SER A 125 -9.10 -13.78 10.34
C SER A 125 -9.10 -14.55 9.03
N SER A 126 -9.22 -15.88 9.13
CA SER A 126 -9.45 -16.73 7.96
C SER A 126 -10.79 -16.47 7.27
N GLU A 127 -11.71 -15.70 7.87
CA GLU A 127 -12.99 -15.32 7.24
C GLU A 127 -12.86 -14.10 6.34
N ALA A 128 -11.83 -13.27 6.53
CA ALA A 128 -11.60 -12.07 5.74
C ALA A 128 -10.95 -12.40 4.38
N THR A 129 -11.71 -13.02 3.48
CA THR A 129 -11.23 -13.40 2.15
C THR A 129 -11.82 -12.52 1.06
N TRP A 130 -11.25 -12.60 -0.14
CA TRP A 130 -11.82 -11.96 -1.32
C TRP A 130 -13.29 -12.37 -1.53
N GLU A 131 -13.59 -13.66 -1.46
CA GLU A 131 -14.92 -14.22 -1.72
C GLU A 131 -15.97 -13.72 -0.74
N SER A 132 -15.61 -13.59 0.54
CA SER A 132 -16.53 -13.13 1.59
C SER A 132 -16.71 -11.61 1.61
N SER A 133 -15.65 -10.86 1.25
CA SER A 133 -15.59 -9.42 1.50
C SER A 133 -15.70 -8.56 0.23
N CYS A 134 -15.07 -9.01 -0.87
CA CYS A 134 -14.87 -8.19 -2.07
C CYS A 134 -15.64 -8.69 -3.29
N ALA A 135 -15.98 -9.97 -3.38
CA ALA A 135 -16.55 -10.52 -4.62
C ALA A 135 -17.91 -9.90 -5.00
N GLN A 136 -18.72 -9.50 -4.01
CA GLN A 136 -20.00 -8.83 -4.25
C GLN A 136 -19.83 -7.34 -4.58
N ASP A 137 -18.83 -6.69 -3.99
CA ASP A 137 -18.51 -5.28 -4.21
C ASP A 137 -16.99 -5.08 -4.33
N PRO A 138 -16.40 -5.33 -5.51
CA PRO A 138 -14.96 -5.17 -5.72
C PRO A 138 -14.49 -3.72 -5.55
N GLU A 139 -15.38 -2.76 -5.76
CA GLU A 139 -15.08 -1.34 -5.62
C GLU A 139 -14.85 -0.94 -4.16
N ALA A 140 -15.55 -1.57 -3.21
CA ALA A 140 -15.27 -1.36 -1.79
C ALA A 140 -13.82 -1.73 -1.42
N CYS A 141 -13.33 -2.89 -1.84
CA CYS A 141 -11.96 -3.31 -1.57
C CYS A 141 -10.92 -2.49 -2.35
N ALA A 142 -11.24 -2.06 -3.56
CA ALA A 142 -10.42 -1.11 -4.30
C ALA A 142 -10.33 0.25 -3.59
N ALA A 143 -11.44 0.75 -3.04
CA ALA A 143 -11.46 1.98 -2.25
C ALA A 143 -10.65 1.83 -0.95
N THR A 144 -10.74 0.68 -0.27
CA THR A 144 -9.89 0.36 0.89
C THR A 144 -8.41 0.40 0.52
N LEU A 145 -8.01 -0.26 -0.57
CA LEU A 145 -6.61 -0.27 -1.05
C LEU A 145 -6.11 1.15 -1.37
N LEU A 146 -6.90 1.94 -2.09
CA LEU A 146 -6.57 3.35 -2.36
C LEU A 146 -6.46 4.16 -1.07
N GLY A 147 -7.32 3.91 -0.08
CA GLY A 147 -7.30 4.57 1.22
C GLY A 147 -6.07 4.25 2.06
N ILE A 148 -5.57 3.02 2.01
CA ILE A 148 -4.37 2.59 2.75
C ILE A 148 -3.06 2.79 1.99
N ALA A 149 -3.10 3.08 0.69
CA ALA A 149 -1.90 3.23 -0.15
C ALA A 149 -0.87 4.24 0.42
N PRO A 150 -1.27 5.43 0.95
CA PRO A 150 -0.32 6.35 1.59
C PRO A 150 0.40 5.75 2.81
N MET A 151 -0.33 5.01 3.64
CA MET A 151 0.22 4.34 4.83
C MET A 151 1.19 3.22 4.43
N LEU A 152 0.81 2.40 3.44
CA LEU A 152 1.68 1.35 2.90
C LEU A 152 2.96 1.94 2.29
N TYR A 153 2.84 3.00 1.47
CA TYR A 153 3.98 3.67 0.85
C TYR A 153 4.96 4.18 1.90
N THR A 154 4.48 5.02 2.82
CA THR A 154 5.33 5.66 3.83
C THR A 154 5.92 4.64 4.81
N GLY A 155 5.14 3.63 5.21
CA GLY A 155 5.58 2.55 6.09
C GLY A 155 6.70 1.73 5.46
N LEU A 156 6.51 1.23 4.24
CA LEU A 156 7.52 0.42 3.53
C LEU A 156 8.76 1.23 3.17
N GLN A 157 8.58 2.45 2.64
CA GLN A 157 9.69 3.33 2.27
C GLN A 157 10.51 3.72 3.51
N GLY A 158 9.85 4.05 4.62
CA GLY A 158 10.51 4.36 5.88
C GLY A 158 11.27 3.15 6.42
N LEU A 159 10.63 1.99 6.46
CA LEU A 159 11.24 0.76 7.00
C LEU A 159 12.46 0.36 6.19
N ARG A 160 12.37 0.44 4.86
CA ARG A 160 13.48 0.19 3.94
C ARG A 160 14.65 1.15 4.20
N TRP A 161 14.38 2.45 4.36
CA TRP A 161 15.40 3.45 4.63
C TRP A 161 16.13 3.18 5.95
N VAL A 162 15.39 3.06 7.05
CA VAL A 162 15.97 2.85 8.39
C VAL A 162 16.75 1.54 8.45
N SER A 163 16.24 0.47 7.83
CA SER A 163 16.91 -0.84 7.80
C SER A 163 18.22 -0.79 7.02
N GLN A 164 18.27 -0.08 5.89
CA GLN A 164 19.52 0.12 5.15
C GLN A 164 20.54 0.93 5.95
N CYS A 165 20.12 2.04 6.57
CA CYS A 165 21.01 2.83 7.43
C CYS A 165 21.54 2.00 8.61
N ALA A 166 20.70 1.20 9.25
CA ALA A 166 21.08 0.31 10.34
C ALA A 166 22.03 -0.81 9.87
N SER A 167 21.84 -1.33 8.65
CA SER A 167 22.71 -2.33 8.04
C SER A 167 24.11 -1.78 7.74
N TYR A 168 24.21 -0.55 7.21
CA TYR A 168 25.50 0.06 6.87
C TYR A 168 26.24 0.61 8.09
N GLY A 169 25.51 1.18 9.06
CA GLY A 169 26.09 1.79 10.26
C GLY A 169 26.38 0.80 11.40
N GLY A 170 25.95 -0.45 11.28
CA GLY A 170 26.08 -1.47 12.31
C GLY A 170 25.17 -1.24 13.52
N SER A 171 25.28 -2.13 14.52
CA SER A 171 24.39 -2.21 15.69
C SER A 171 24.40 -0.97 16.60
N ASN A 172 25.48 -0.17 16.56
CA ASN A 172 25.62 1.05 17.37
C ASN A 172 25.17 2.32 16.62
N SER A 173 24.66 2.20 15.39
CA SER A 173 24.14 3.34 14.64
C SER A 173 22.84 3.88 15.25
N GLN A 174 22.59 5.19 15.09
CA GLN A 174 21.31 5.77 15.50
C GLN A 174 20.12 5.10 14.80
N ALA A 175 20.28 4.66 13.55
CA ALA A 175 19.26 3.92 12.81
C ALA A 175 18.95 2.57 13.48
N ALA A 176 19.97 1.80 13.86
CA ALA A 176 19.78 0.55 14.58
C ALA A 176 19.09 0.76 15.95
N MET A 177 19.46 1.82 16.69
CA MET A 177 18.82 2.15 17.97
C MET A 177 17.35 2.58 17.83
N ARG A 178 16.97 3.20 16.71
CA ARG A 178 15.59 3.66 16.44
C ARG A 178 14.67 2.56 15.90
N MET A 179 15.25 1.51 15.36
CA MET A 179 14.52 0.42 14.69
C MET A 179 13.45 -0.24 15.57
N PRO A 180 13.68 -0.54 16.87
CA PRO A 180 12.64 -1.15 17.71
C PRO A 180 11.41 -0.26 17.90
N GLY A 181 11.59 1.05 18.03
CA GLY A 181 10.50 2.01 18.16
C GLY A 181 9.75 2.22 16.83
N MET A 182 10.47 2.15 15.71
CA MET A 182 9.85 2.17 14.39
C MET A 182 8.98 0.94 14.14
N LEU A 183 9.49 -0.25 14.43
CA LEU A 183 8.73 -1.50 14.30
C LEU A 183 7.46 -1.48 15.17
N GLU A 184 7.56 -0.94 16.38
CA GLU A 184 6.40 -0.71 17.26
C GLU A 184 5.35 0.19 16.63
N ALA A 185 5.75 1.33 16.09
CA ALA A 185 4.85 2.26 15.42
C ALA A 185 4.21 1.68 14.14
N LEU A 186 4.87 0.72 13.51
CA LEU A 186 4.37 0.01 12.33
C LEU A 186 3.44 -1.16 12.68
N GLY A 187 3.23 -1.45 13.97
CA GLY A 187 2.31 -2.49 14.45
C GLY A 187 2.99 -3.80 14.88
N TYR A 188 4.33 -3.89 14.86
CA TYR A 188 5.06 -5.10 15.29
C TYR A 188 5.30 -5.08 16.80
N ASN A 189 4.74 -6.05 17.51
CA ASN A 189 4.91 -6.16 18.95
C ASN A 189 6.28 -6.76 19.33
N LYS A 190 6.64 -6.69 20.63
CA LYS A 190 7.94 -7.20 21.12
C LYS A 190 8.07 -8.72 21.03
N GLU A 191 6.95 -9.43 21.20
CA GLU A 191 6.89 -10.89 21.33
C GLU A 191 6.95 -11.60 19.97
N GLU A 192 6.51 -10.91 18.91
CA GLU A 192 6.49 -11.30 17.49
C GLU A 192 7.85 -11.12 16.77
N GLY A 193 8.96 -10.94 17.50
CA GLY A 193 10.29 -11.09 16.92
C GLY A 193 11.20 -9.86 16.90
N ARG A 194 11.05 -8.90 17.82
CA ARG A 194 11.95 -7.71 17.88
C ARG A 194 13.44 -8.02 18.03
N SER A 195 13.81 -9.16 18.59
CA SER A 195 15.23 -9.54 18.73
C SER A 195 15.87 -9.97 17.40
N TYR A 196 15.07 -10.36 16.39
CA TYR A 196 15.56 -10.92 15.12
C TYR A 196 15.47 -9.94 13.96
N LEU A 197 14.57 -8.96 14.06
CA LEU A 197 14.39 -7.88 13.07
C LEU A 197 15.52 -6.84 13.16
N THR A 198 16.76 -7.28 12.94
CA THR A 198 17.92 -6.39 12.79
C THR A 198 17.85 -5.63 11.46
N GLY A 199 18.56 -4.50 11.38
CA GLY A 199 18.56 -3.65 10.18
C GLY A 199 18.97 -4.40 8.91
N SER A 200 20.03 -5.22 9.00
CA SER A 200 20.49 -6.06 7.90
C SER A 200 19.47 -7.12 7.49
N TYR A 201 18.80 -7.74 8.48
CA TYR A 201 17.76 -8.73 8.22
C TYR A 201 16.56 -8.10 7.50
N VAL A 202 15.98 -7.02 8.04
CA VAL A 202 14.83 -6.35 7.43
C VAL A 202 15.17 -5.76 6.06
N ALA A 203 16.37 -5.20 5.89
CA ALA A 203 16.82 -4.72 4.58
C ALA A 203 16.93 -5.85 3.54
N TRP A 204 17.32 -7.06 3.97
CA TRP A 204 17.36 -8.25 3.13
C TRP A 204 15.94 -8.75 2.81
N SER A 205 15.06 -8.79 3.80
CA SER A 205 13.67 -9.22 3.65
C SER A 205 12.85 -8.31 2.72
N LEU A 206 13.14 -7.01 2.71
CA LEU A 206 12.48 -6.02 1.84
C LEU A 206 13.09 -5.94 0.43
N ARG A 207 13.88 -6.92 -0.02
CA ARG A 207 14.49 -6.90 -1.36
C ARG A 207 13.46 -6.96 -2.49
N GLY A 208 12.34 -7.66 -2.28
CA GLY A 208 11.21 -7.67 -3.20
C GLY A 208 10.42 -6.36 -3.22
N VAL A 209 10.58 -5.49 -2.20
CA VAL A 209 9.97 -4.15 -2.15
C VAL A 209 10.98 -3.13 -2.64
N ASP A 210 11.13 -3.06 -3.97
CA ASP A 210 12.05 -2.16 -4.65
C ASP A 210 11.41 -0.80 -4.97
N ARG A 211 12.15 0.04 -5.71
CA ARG A 211 11.65 1.38 -6.09
C ARG A 211 10.45 1.31 -7.02
N ASP A 212 10.42 0.32 -7.91
CA ASP A 212 9.31 0.13 -8.84
C ASP A 212 8.06 -0.25 -8.05
N THR A 213 8.20 -1.14 -7.09
CA THR A 213 7.12 -1.54 -6.16
C THR A 213 6.58 -0.35 -5.37
N LEU A 214 7.46 0.48 -4.81
CA LEU A 214 7.06 1.68 -4.06
C LEU A 214 6.44 2.75 -4.95
N SER A 215 6.84 2.84 -6.22
CA SER A 215 6.25 3.76 -7.19
C SER A 215 4.77 3.46 -7.43
N ILE A 216 4.35 2.19 -7.35
CA ILE A 216 2.95 1.78 -7.46
C ILE A 216 2.12 2.34 -6.31
N LEU A 217 2.61 2.21 -5.08
CA LEU A 217 1.93 2.77 -3.91
C LEU A 217 1.92 4.30 -3.93
N TYR A 218 3.00 4.93 -4.40
CA TYR A 218 3.09 6.38 -4.59
C TYR A 218 2.02 6.87 -5.58
N ASP A 219 1.94 6.21 -6.73
CA ASP A 219 0.98 6.42 -7.80
C ASP A 219 -0.48 6.25 -7.30
N LEU A 220 -0.76 5.18 -6.56
CA LEU A 220 -2.10 4.91 -5.98
C LEU A 220 -2.46 5.89 -4.85
N ALA A 221 -1.47 6.37 -4.10
CA ALA A 221 -1.64 7.40 -3.08
C ALA A 221 -1.91 8.80 -3.66
N GLY A 222 -1.67 9.00 -4.95
CA GLY A 222 -1.90 10.28 -5.65
C GLY A 222 -0.85 11.35 -5.34
N PHE A 223 0.36 10.94 -4.94
CA PHE A 223 1.50 11.83 -4.72
C PHE A 223 2.17 12.28 -6.03
#